data_AF-A0A3E0GV70-F1
#
_entry.id   AF-A0A3E0GV70-F1
#
_cell.length_a   1.000
_cell.length_b   1.000
_cell.length_c   1.000
_cell.angle_alpha   90.00
_cell.angle_beta   90.00
_cell.angle_gamma   90.00
#
_symmetry.space_group_name_H-M   'P 1'
#
loop_
_entity.id
_entity.type
_entity.pdbx_description
1 polymer ?
#
loop_
_entity_poly.entity_id
_entity_poly.type
_entity_poly.pdbx_seq_one_letter_code
_entity_poly.pdbx_strand_id
1 'polypeptide(L)'
;MSTALAENADKIKSIVCYILELEPDEVMLDSSFVHDHGVDSMGAIELLAALEREFDVEIEPEQLARMTTLAGVQTVLAEVAGW
;
A
#
# COMPACT_ATOMS: atom_id res chain seq x y z
N MET A 1 -0.60 7.04 -19.41
CA MET A 1 -0.52 7.46 -18.00
C MET A 1 -1.88 7.21 -17.41
N SER A 2 -1.97 6.21 -16.55
CA SER A 2 -3.23 5.54 -16.24
C SER A 2 -3.93 6.23 -15.09
N THR A 3 -5.12 6.75 -15.37
CA THR A 3 -5.94 7.57 -14.47
C THR A 3 -6.41 6.78 -13.24
N ALA A 4 -6.51 5.45 -13.37
CA ALA A 4 -7.03 4.56 -12.33
C ALA A 4 -6.18 4.56 -11.04
N LEU A 5 -4.87 4.78 -11.11
CA LEU A 5 -4.05 4.89 -9.90
C LEU A 5 -4.43 6.14 -9.09
N ALA A 6 -4.63 7.27 -9.78
CA ALA A 6 -5.00 8.52 -9.11
C ALA A 6 -6.38 8.43 -8.47
N GLU A 7 -7.33 7.72 -9.10
CA GLU A 7 -8.67 7.50 -8.55
C GLU A 7 -8.66 6.55 -7.34
N ASN A 8 -7.75 5.57 -7.33
CA ASN A 8 -7.62 4.60 -6.24
C ASN A 8 -6.63 5.03 -5.16
N ALA A 9 -5.84 6.09 -5.37
CA ALA A 9 -4.81 6.55 -4.43
C ALA A 9 -5.37 6.85 -3.04
N ASP A 10 -6.50 7.56 -2.96
CA ASP A 10 -7.19 7.84 -1.70
C ASP A 10 -7.67 6.56 -1.02
N LYS A 11 -8.19 5.60 -1.81
CA LYS A 11 -8.68 4.33 -1.31
C LYS A 11 -7.55 3.46 -0.74
N ILE A 12 -6.43 3.37 -1.45
CA ILE A 12 -5.21 2.72 -1.00
C ILE A 12 -4.73 3.36 0.30
N LYS A 13 -4.66 4.69 0.35
CA LYS A 13 -4.25 5.42 1.56
C LYS A 13 -5.17 5.12 2.74
N SER A 14 -6.49 5.09 2.55
CA SER A 14 -7.44 4.73 3.62
C SER A 14 -7.22 3.30 4.13
N ILE A 15 -7.01 2.32 3.25
CA ILE A 15 -6.75 0.92 3.65
C ILE A 15 -5.44 0.84 4.44
N VAL A 16 -4.38 1.48 3.96
CA VAL A 16 -3.09 1.55 4.66
C VAL A 16 -3.25 2.14 6.06
N CYS A 17 -3.91 3.30 6.18
CA CYS A 17 -4.14 3.95 7.46
C CYS A 17 -4.97 3.09 8.42
N TYR A 18 -5.97 2.38 7.89
CA TYR A 18 -6.83 1.50 8.68
C TYR A 18 -6.10 0.25 9.19
N ILE A 19 -5.35 -0.43 8.33
CA ILE A 19 -4.64 -1.68 8.67
C ILE A 19 -3.45 -1.40 9.58
N LEU A 20 -2.72 -0.32 9.29
CA LEU A 20 -1.52 0.04 10.05
C LEU A 20 -1.84 0.94 11.26
N GLU A 21 -3.11 1.26 11.48
CA GLU A 21 -3.59 2.17 12.53
C GLU A 21 -2.85 3.52 12.55
N LEU A 22 -2.50 4.03 11.35
CA LEU A 22 -1.78 5.28 11.17
C LEU A 22 -2.72 6.42 10.81
N GLU A 23 -2.37 7.64 11.23
CA GLU A 23 -3.12 8.82 10.83
C GLU A 23 -2.80 9.22 9.38
N PRO A 24 -3.82 9.58 8.56
CA PRO A 24 -3.61 9.94 7.16
C PRO A 24 -2.76 11.22 7.00
N ASP A 25 -2.70 12.08 8.01
CA ASP A 25 -1.82 13.25 8.02
C ASP A 25 -0.34 12.89 8.26
N GLU A 26 -0.08 11.80 8.99
CA GLU A 26 1.29 11.33 9.23
C GLU A 26 1.82 10.48 8.07
N VAL A 27 0.93 9.84 7.31
CA VAL A 27 1.30 9.02 6.16
C VAL A 27 1.54 9.89 4.91
N MET A 28 2.82 10.16 4.63
CA MET A 28 3.26 10.78 3.38
C MET A 28 3.56 9.73 2.30
N LEU A 29 3.53 10.15 1.02
CA LEU A 29 3.83 9.26 -0.11
C LEU A 29 5.21 8.60 0.00
N ASP A 30 6.20 9.36 0.48
CA ASP A 30 7.59 8.96 0.63
C ASP A 30 7.92 8.41 2.04
N SER A 31 6.97 8.44 2.98
CA SER A 31 7.20 7.98 4.35
C SER A 31 7.36 6.47 4.39
N SER A 32 8.36 5.97 5.11
CA SER A 32 8.55 4.54 5.28
C SER A 32 7.68 4.03 6.43
N PHE A 33 6.77 3.12 6.12
CA PHE A 33 5.95 2.46 7.14
C PHE A 33 6.80 1.79 8.20
N VAL A 34 7.87 1.10 7.78
CA VAL A 34 8.74 0.34 8.69
C VAL A 34 9.70 1.26 9.44
N HIS A 35 10.32 2.23 8.74
CA HIS A 35 11.36 3.07 9.35
C HIS A 35 10.79 4.26 10.14
N ASP A 36 9.82 4.98 9.58
CA ASP A 36 9.26 6.19 10.18
C ASP A 36 8.13 5.87 11.16
N HIS A 37 7.28 4.90 10.83
CA HIS A 37 6.11 4.55 11.64
C HIS A 37 6.30 3.26 12.46
N GLY A 38 7.43 2.57 12.31
CA GLY A 38 7.73 1.35 13.08
C GLY A 38 6.80 0.18 12.79
N VAL A 39 6.19 0.15 11.60
CA VAL A 39 5.26 -0.91 11.19
C VAL A 39 6.01 -2.23 11.11
N ASP A 40 5.55 -3.20 11.90
CA ASP A 40 6.07 -4.56 11.87
C ASP A 40 5.72 -5.27 10.56
N SER A 41 6.53 -6.29 10.23
CA SER A 41 6.31 -7.12 9.04
C SER A 41 4.95 -7.81 9.01
N MET A 42 4.30 -8.03 10.17
CA MET A 42 2.92 -8.54 10.22
C MET A 42 1.92 -7.54 9.66
N GLY A 43 2.05 -6.24 9.99
CA GLY A 43 1.17 -5.20 9.45
C GLY A 43 1.30 -5.09 7.92
N ALA A 44 2.52 -5.27 7.38
CA ALA A 44 2.73 -5.32 5.94
C ALA A 44 2.07 -6.55 5.27
N ILE A 45 2.07 -7.71 5.93
CA ILE A 45 1.41 -8.93 5.44
C ILE A 45 -0.13 -8.77 5.47
N GLU A 46 -0.68 -8.18 6.54
CA GLU A 46 -2.11 -7.90 6.62
C GLU A 46 -2.55 -6.88 5.56
N LEU A 47 -1.73 -5.84 5.34
CA LEU A 47 -1.97 -4.85 4.30
C LEU A 47 -1.98 -5.50 2.92
N LEU A 48 -1.00 -6.36 2.62
CA LEU A 48 -0.95 -7.12 1.38
C LEU A 48 -2.26 -7.88 1.14
N ALA A 49 -2.66 -8.72 2.11
CA ALA A 49 -3.87 -9.53 2.00
C ALA A 49 -5.14 -8.69 1.86
N ALA A 50 -5.21 -7.53 2.52
CA ALA A 50 -6.33 -6.60 2.41
C ALA A 50 -6.40 -5.97 1.00
N LEU A 51 -5.26 -5.58 0.44
CA LEU A 51 -5.19 -4.99 -0.91
C LEU A 51 -5.49 -6.04 -2.00
N GLU A 52 -4.94 -7.24 -1.89
CA GLU A 52 -5.24 -8.37 -2.77
C GLU A 52 -6.74 -8.64 -2.84
N ARG A 53 -7.40 -8.70 -1.67
CA ARG A 53 -8.83 -8.96 -1.59
C ARG A 53 -9.69 -7.77 -2.06
N GLU A 54 -9.29 -6.54 -1.78
CA GLU A 54 -10.07 -5.35 -2.12
C GLU A 54 -10.00 -5.03 -3.62
N PHE A 55 -8.87 -5.29 -4.26
CA PHE A 55 -8.64 -5.02 -5.68
C PHE A 55 -8.72 -6.29 -6.56
N ASP A 56 -8.96 -7.46 -5.96
CA ASP A 56 -9.01 -8.77 -6.64
C ASP A 56 -7.72 -9.05 -7.44
N VAL A 57 -6.58 -8.82 -6.79
CA VAL A 57 -5.23 -8.95 -7.36
C VAL A 57 -4.39 -9.95 -6.56
N GLU A 58 -3.34 -10.48 -7.18
CA GLU A 58 -2.37 -11.39 -6.54
C GLU A 58 -1.01 -10.71 -6.53
N ILE A 59 -0.48 -10.41 -5.34
CA ILE A 59 0.77 -9.68 -5.16
C ILE A 59 1.85 -10.65 -4.66
N GLU A 60 2.87 -10.86 -5.48
CA GLU A 60 4.00 -11.73 -5.13
C GLU A 60 4.72 -11.20 -3.87
N PRO A 61 5.16 -12.08 -2.95
CA PRO A 61 5.82 -11.69 -1.71
C PRO A 61 7.13 -10.92 -1.94
N GLU A 62 7.73 -11.06 -3.12
CA GLU A 62 8.90 -10.30 -3.56
C GLU A 62 8.61 -8.79 -3.66
N GLN A 63 7.38 -8.44 -4.05
CA GLN A 63 6.91 -7.07 -4.20
C GLN A 63 6.68 -6.40 -2.84
N LEU A 64 6.46 -7.19 -1.78
CA LEU A 64 6.27 -6.69 -0.42
C LEU A 64 7.50 -5.88 0.05
N ALA A 65 8.70 -6.23 -0.41
CA ALA A 65 9.92 -5.45 -0.15
C ALA A 65 9.91 -4.05 -0.80
N ARG A 66 9.11 -3.83 -1.85
CA ARG A 66 8.87 -2.52 -2.50
C ARG A 66 7.70 -1.76 -1.86
N MET A 67 6.86 -2.42 -1.07
CA MET A 67 5.67 -1.86 -0.40
C MET A 67 6.01 -1.24 0.96
N THR A 68 7.21 -0.67 1.10
CA THR A 68 7.67 -0.04 2.35
C THR A 68 7.20 1.40 2.50
N THR A 69 6.67 2.01 1.43
CA THR A 69 6.11 3.36 1.39
C THR A 69 4.76 3.35 0.68
N LEU A 70 3.95 4.40 0.88
CA LEU A 70 2.65 4.52 0.20
C LEU A 70 2.81 4.60 -1.32
N ALA A 71 3.85 5.30 -1.80
CA ALA A 71 4.19 5.34 -3.22
C ALA A 71 4.56 3.94 -3.76
N GLY A 72 5.28 3.15 -2.97
CA GLY A 72 5.64 1.77 -3.33
C GLY A 72 4.41 0.88 -3.47
N VAL A 73 3.50 0.94 -2.50
CA VAL A 73 2.22 0.22 -2.54
C VAL A 73 1.41 0.61 -3.77
N GLN A 74 1.27 1.91 -4.04
CA GLN A 74 0.58 2.43 -5.22
C GLN A 74 1.20 1.92 -6.53
N THR A 75 2.52 1.89 -6.61
CA THR A 75 3.25 1.42 -7.79
C THR A 75 3.02 -0.07 -8.03
N VAL A 76 3.18 -0.90 -6.99
CA VAL A 76 2.99 -2.35 -7.09
C VAL A 76 1.54 -2.67 -7.48
N LEU A 77 0.57 -2.02 -6.84
CA LEU A 77 -0.84 -2.20 -7.20
C LEU A 77 -1.13 -1.82 -8.64
N ALA A 78 -0.58 -0.71 -9.15
CA ALA A 78 -0.76 -0.34 -10.55
C ALA A 78 -0.14 -1.38 -11.51
N GLU A 79 1.05 -1.88 -11.19
CA GLU A 79 1.73 -2.92 -11.98
C GLU A 79 0.92 -4.23 -12.02
N VAL A 80 0.38 -4.66 -10.87
CA VAL A 80 -0.37 -5.93 -10.75
C VAL A 80 -1.79 -5.81 -11.31
N ALA A 81 -2.50 -4.72 -11.00
CA ALA A 81 -3.87 -4.48 -11.48
C ALA A 81 -3.92 -4.11 -12.97
N GLY A 82 -2.77 -3.86 -13.59
CA GLY A 82 -2.66 -3.52 -15.01
C GLY A 82 -3.19 -2.12 -15.33
N TRP A 83 -2.99 -1.17 -14.41
CA TRP A 83 -3.38 0.23 -14.60
C TRP A 83 -2.23 1.01 -15.22
#